data_AF-A0A0F3ILZ9-F1
#
_entry.id   AF-A0A0F3ILZ9-F1
#
_cell.length_a   1.000
_cell.length_b   1.000
_cell.length_c   1.000
_cell.angle_alpha   90.00
_cell.angle_beta   90.00
_cell.angle_gamma   90.00
#
_symmetry.space_group_name_H-M   'P 1'
#
loop_
_entity.id
_entity.type
_entity.pdbx_description
1 polymer ?
#
loop_
_entity_poly.entity_id
_entity_poly.type
_entity_poly.pdbx_seq_one_letter_code
_entity_poly.pdbx_strand_id
1 'polypeptide(L)' 'MTALHITDTATVRKAEAIAKMRGIPAEQALSEMVSAAYEAQTYFADRARRGDPEKALAILARLGVGNEPDEGDELP' A
#
# COMPACT_ATOMS: atom_id res chain seq x y z
N MET A 1 -20.51 -11.94 16.98
CA MET A 1 -20.06 -11.47 15.66
C MET A 1 -20.34 -9.98 15.59
N THR A 2 -19.30 -9.15 15.60
CA THR A 2 -19.45 -7.69 15.55
C THR A 2 -19.68 -7.29 14.09
N ALA A 3 -20.86 -6.79 13.76
CA ALA A 3 -21.16 -6.33 12.41
C ALA A 3 -20.35 -5.06 12.12
N LEU A 4 -19.46 -5.11 11.12
CA LEU A 4 -18.71 -3.96 10.66
C LEU A 4 -19.68 -2.95 10.03
N HIS A 5 -20.01 -1.88 10.77
CA HIS A 5 -20.85 -0.80 10.25
C HIS A 5 -20.00 0.13 9.38
N ILE A 6 -20.08 -0.05 8.06
CA ILE A 6 -19.42 0.83 7.10
C ILE A 6 -20.36 2.00 6.82
N THR A 7 -20.11 3.14 7.45
CA THR A 7 -20.91 4.37 7.29
C THR A 7 -20.40 5.26 6.16
N ASP A 8 -19.25 4.94 5.57
CA ASP A 8 -18.70 5.71 4.46
C ASP A 8 -19.46 5.41 3.16
N THR A 9 -20.29 6.36 2.75
CA THR A 9 -21.11 6.28 1.54
C THR A 9 -20.27 6.28 0.27
N ALA A 10 -19.04 6.82 0.29
CA ALA A 10 -18.15 6.78 -0.86
C ALA A 10 -17.64 5.36 -1.13
N THR A 11 -17.23 4.64 -0.08
CA THR A 11 -16.80 3.23 -0.16
C THR A 11 -17.92 2.32 -0.65
N VAL A 12 -19.15 2.50 -0.16
CA VAL A 12 -20.31 1.71 -0.60
C VAL A 12 -20.58 1.93 -2.09
N ARG A 13 -20.64 3.18 -2.56
CA ARG A 13 -20.84 3.47 -4.00
C ARG A 13 -19.75 2.88 -4.89
N LYS A 14 -18.51 2.91 -4.41
CA LYS A 14 -17.37 2.31 -5.13
C LYS A 14 -17.51 0.78 -5.20
N ALA A 15 -17.91 0.13 -4.11
CA ALA A 15 -18.18 -1.29 -4.08
C ALA A 15 -19.32 -1.67 -5.05
N GLU A 16 -20.41 -0.90 -5.09
CA GLU A 16 -21.52 -1.09 -6.04
C GLU A 16 -21.06 -0.95 -7.50
N ALA A 17 -20.23 0.04 -7.82
CA ALA A 17 -19.68 0.23 -9.16
C ALA A 17 -18.78 -0.95 -9.58
N ILE A 18 -17.93 -1.43 -8.67
CA ILE A 18 -17.07 -2.60 -8.89
C ILE A 18 -17.91 -3.87 -9.05
N ALA A 19 -18.93 -4.03 -8.22
CA ALA A 19 -19.88 -5.14 -8.27
C ALA A 19 -20.60 -5.18 -9.62
N LYS A 20 -21.11 -4.04 -10.10
CA LYS A 20 -21.73 -3.91 -11.42
C LYS A 20 -20.77 -4.24 -12.56
N MET A 21 -19.53 -3.78 -12.49
CA MET A 21 -18.50 -4.04 -13.50
C MET A 21 -18.11 -5.53 -13.56
N ARG A 22 -18.03 -6.19 -12.40
CA ARG A 22 -17.57 -7.58 -12.27
C ARG A 22 -18.71 -8.61 -12.28
N GLY A 23 -19.96 -8.16 -12.23
CA GLY A 23 -21.14 -9.03 -12.15
C GLY A 23 -21.24 -9.81 -10.83
N ILE A 24 -20.70 -9.26 -9.74
CA ILE A 24 -20.71 -9.89 -8.40
C ILE A 24 -21.64 -9.12 -7.44
N PRO A 25 -22.05 -9.71 -6.31
CA PRO A 25 -22.80 -9.00 -5.27
C PRO A 25 -22.00 -7.82 -4.68
N ALA A 26 -22.70 -6.75 -4.30
CA ALA A 26 -22.09 -5.55 -3.71
C ALA A 26 -21.42 -5.86 -2.36
N GLU A 27 -22.01 -6.75 -1.57
CA GLU A 27 -21.48 -7.21 -0.28
C GLU A 27 -20.15 -7.94 -0.46
N GLN A 28 -20.03 -8.76 -1.51
CA GLN A 28 -18.79 -9.44 -1.86
C GLN A 28 -17.71 -8.43 -2.27
N ALA A 29 -18.03 -7.50 -3.17
CA ALA A 29 -17.10 -6.46 -3.59
C ALA A 29 -16.61 -5.61 -2.41
N LEU A 30 -17.52 -5.27 -1.49
CA LEU A 30 -17.21 -4.53 -0.27
C LEU A 30 -16.27 -5.32 0.65
N SER A 31 -16.55 -6.61 0.86
CA SER A 31 -15.68 -7.49 1.65
C SER A 31 -14.27 -7.59 1.05
N GLU A 32 -14.16 -7.79 -0.26
CA GLU A 32 -12.86 -7.85 -0.95
C GLU A 32 -12.08 -6.54 -0.81
N MET A 33 -12.76 -5.39 -0.93
CA MET A 33 -12.13 -4.08 -0.74
C MET A 33 -11.60 -3.88 0.68
N VAL A 34 -12.37 -4.27 1.70
CA VAL A 34 -11.94 -4.16 3.10
C VAL A 34 -10.75 -5.07 3.38
N SER A 35 -10.78 -6.31 2.91
CA SER A 35 -9.65 -7.23 3.03
C SER A 35 -8.40 -6.69 2.36
N ALA A 36 -8.51 -6.21 1.11
CA ALA A 36 -7.38 -5.63 0.38
C ALA A 36 -6.80 -4.39 1.09
N ALA A 37 -7.66 -3.54 1.68
CA ALA A 37 -7.21 -2.39 2.45
C ALA A 37 -6.43 -2.81 3.70
N TYR A 38 -6.89 -3.85 4.41
CA TYR A 38 -6.20 -4.38 5.58
C TYR A 38 -4.86 -5.02 5.24
N GLU A 39 -4.80 -5.81 4.16
CA GLU A 39 -3.57 -6.41 3.64
C GLU A 39 -2.55 -5.33 3.25
N ALA A 40 -3.00 -4.30 2.53
CA ALA A 40 -2.14 -3.19 2.13
C ALA A 40 -1.56 -2.46 3.36
N GLN A 41 -2.39 -2.13 4.35
CA GLN A 41 -1.93 -1.49 5.59
C GLN A 41 -0.89 -2.34 6.31
N THR A 42 -1.13 -3.65 6.41
CA THR A 42 -0.20 -4.60 7.04
C THR A 42 1.13 -4.65 6.29
N TYR A 43 1.08 -4.80 4.97
CA TYR A 43 2.27 -4.81 4.12
C TYR A 43 3.09 -3.53 4.26
N PHE A 44 2.44 -2.36 4.22
CA PHE A 44 3.15 -1.08 4.35
C PHE A 44 3.72 -0.86 5.75
N ALA A 45 3.00 -1.26 6.80
CA ALA A 45 3.53 -1.22 8.17
C ALA A 45 4.78 -2.11 8.31
N ASP A 46 4.74 -3.33 7.78
CA ASP A 46 5.87 -4.26 7.81
C ASP A 46 7.05 -3.79 6.98
N ARG A 47 6.79 -3.13 5.85
CA ARG A 47 7.82 -2.51 5.02
C ARG A 47 8.43 -1.29 5.72
N ALA A 48 7.60 -0.45 6.34
CA ALA A 48 8.05 0.73 7.08
C ALA A 48 8.92 0.33 8.28
N ARG A 49 8.57 -0.73 9.01
CA ARG A 49 9.39 -1.28 10.10
C ARG A 49 10.78 -1.72 9.67
N ARG A 50 10.93 -2.15 8.41
CA ARG A 50 12.22 -2.57 7.82
C ARG A 50 12.96 -1.42 7.13
N GLY A 51 12.30 -0.27 6.96
CA GLY A 51 12.90 0.89 6.32
C GLY A 51 13.83 1.63 7.28
N ASP A 52 14.86 2.24 6.71
CA ASP A 52 15.74 3.18 7.40
C ASP A 52 15.67 4.54 6.68
N PRO A 53 14.75 5.44 7.11
CA PRO A 53 14.58 6.74 6.48
C PRO A 53 15.82 7.61 6.57
N GLU A 54 16.61 7.50 7.65
CA GLU A 54 17.82 8.30 7.82
C GLU A 54 18.91 7.87 6.83
N LYS A 55 19.12 6.55 6.70
CA LYS A 55 20.03 6.00 5.68
C LYS A 55 19.57 6.37 4.27
N ALA A 56 18.27 6.29 3.99
CA ALA A 56 17.73 6.68 2.69
C ALA A 56 18.00 8.16 2.39
N LEU A 57 17.78 9.06 3.35
CA LEU A 57 18.07 10.49 3.20
C LEU A 57 19.58 10.75 3.01
N ALA A 58 20.44 10.03 3.72
CA ALA A 58 21.89 10.14 3.57
C ALA A 58 22.37 9.73 2.16
N ILE A 59 21.81 8.66 1.59
CA ILE A 59 22.08 8.24 0.21
C ILE A 59 21.56 9.31 -0.78
N LEU A 60 20.32 9.78 -0.60
CA LEU A 60 19.72 10.79 -1.48
C LEU A 60 20.53 12.09 -1.50
N ALA A 61 21.11 12.50 -0.36
CA ALA A 61 21.97 13.68 -0.29
C ALA A 61 23.29 13.55 -1.08
N ARG A 62 23.74 12.32 -1.34
CA ARG A 62 24.96 12.03 -2.13
C ARG A 62 24.70 11.95 -3.63
N LEU A 63 23.44 11.84 -4.07
CA LEU A 63 23.08 11.68 -5.47
C LEU A 63 23.46 12.91 -6.30
N GLY A 64 24.03 12.68 -7.49
CA GLY A 64 24.33 13.74 -8.46
C GLY A 64 25.57 14.58 -8.18
N VAL A 65 26.31 14.30 -7.10
CA VAL A 65 27.55 15.02 -6.72
C VAL A 65 28.80 14.36 -7.31
N GLY A 66 28.66 13.21 -7.98
CA GLY A 66 29.79 12.47 -8.57
C GLY A 66 30.62 11.72 -7.53
N ASN A 67 30.04 11.41 -6.37
CA ASN A 67 30.66 10.53 -5.37
C ASN A 67 30.89 9.14 -5.96
N GLU A 68 31.98 8.49 -5.55
CA GLU A 68 32.18 7.07 -5.86
C GLU A 68 31.04 6.22 -5.28
N PRO A 69 30.67 5.11 -5.96
CA PRO A 69 29.67 4.17 -5.44
C PRO A 69 30.08 3.62 -4.07
N ASP A 70 29.10 3.25 -3.24
CA ASP A 70 29.42 2.55 -2.00
C ASP A 70 29.89 1.11 -2.31
N GLU A 71 30.68 0.54 -1.40
CA GLU A 71 31.15 -0.85 -1.52
C GLU A 71 29.97 -1.80 -1.74
N GLY A 72 29.94 -2.49 -2.89
CA GLY A 72 28.84 -3.35 -3.32
C GLY A 72 27.83 -2.75 -4.31
N ASP A 73 27.92 -1.46 -4.64
CA ASP A 73 27.15 -0.81 -5.73
C ASP A 73 27.82 -0.97 -7.12
N GLU A 74 28.86 -1.79 -7.20
CA GLU A 74 29.62 -2.09 -8.42
C GLU A 74 28.73 -2.74 -9.48
N LEU A 75 28.77 -2.22 -10.71
CA LEU A 75 28.11 -2.85 -11.85
C LEU A 75 28.90 -4.12 -12.24
N PRO A 76 28.20 -5.23 -12.62
CA PRO A 76 28.85 -6.44 -13.09
C PRO A 76 29.60 -6.25 -14.41
#